data_AF-A0A7Z7LEA7-F1
#
_entry.id   AF-A0A7Z7LEA7-F1
#
_cell.length_a   1.000
_cell.length_b   1.000
_cell.length_c   1.000
_cell.angle_alpha   90.00
_cell.angle_beta   90.00
_cell.angle_gamma   90.00
#
_symmetry.space_group_name_H-M   'P 1'
#
loop_
_entity.id
_entity.type
_entity.pdbx_description
1 polymer ?
#
loop_
_entity_poly.entity_id
_entity_poly.type
_entity_poly.pdbx_seq_one_letter_code
_entity_poly.pdbx_strand_id
1 'polypeptide(L)' 'MVQAWIELHSDELIANWKLVTNGELPFKIEPLK' A
#
# COMPACT_ATOMS: atom_id res chain seq x y z
N MET A 1 0.21 3.50 -15.88
CA MET A 1 -0.78 2.63 -15.21
C MET A 1 -0.38 2.39 -13.75
N VAL A 2 0.83 1.90 -13.44
CA VAL A 2 1.30 1.73 -12.04
C VAL A 2 1.43 3.05 -11.27
N GLN A 3 1.89 4.13 -11.89
CA GLN A 3 2.06 5.41 -11.20
C GLN A 3 0.74 5.97 -10.63
N ALA A 4 -0.34 5.94 -11.40
CA ALA A 4 -1.67 6.35 -10.93
C ALA A 4 -2.19 5.45 -9.79
N TRP A 5 -1.81 4.16 -9.79
CA TRP A 5 -2.16 3.26 -8.70
C TRP A 5 -1.40 3.63 -7.41
N ILE A 6 -0.11 3.95 -7.53
CA ILE A 6 0.71 4.39 -6.39
C ILE A 6 0.16 5.70 -5.81
N GLU A 7 -0.19 6.66 -6.68
CA GLU A 7 -0.74 7.95 -6.25
C GLU A 7 -2.09 7.78 -5.54
N LEU A 8 -2.97 6.88 -6.01
CA LEU A 8 -4.26 6.61 -5.39
C LEU A 8 -4.14 5.89 -4.03
N HIS A 9 -3.15 5.01 -3.86
CA HIS A 9 -2.99 4.16 -2.68
C HIS A 9 -1.79 4.57 -1.80
N SER A 10 -1.31 5.82 -1.92
CA SER A 10 -0.12 6.30 -1.22
C SER A 10 -0.22 6.12 0.30
N ASP A 11 -1.37 6.45 0.89
CA ASP A 11 -1.58 6.33 2.33
C ASP A 11 -1.59 4.86 2.79
N GLU A 12 -2.21 3.97 2.01
CA GLU A 12 -2.24 2.54 2.28
C GLU A 12 -0.86 1.90 2.19
N LEU A 13 -0.04 2.33 1.23
CA LEU A 13 1.34 1.91 1.08
C LEU A 13 2.19 2.35 2.28
N ILE A 14 2.02 3.58 2.78
CA ILE A 14 2.71 4.07 3.97
C ILE A 14 2.25 3.33 5.24
N ALA A 15 0.95 3.05 5.36
CA ALA A 15 0.42 2.27 6.47
C ALA A 15 1.00 0.85 6.48
N ASN A 16 0.98 0.17 5.33
CA ASN A 16 1.59 -1.15 5.18
C ASN A 16 3.09 -1.13 5.46
N TRP A 17 3.82 -0.10 5.02
CA TRP A 17 5.24 0.05 5.32
C TRP A 17 5.49 0.05 6.83
N LYS A 18 4.72 0.82 7.61
CA LYS A 18 4.84 0.86 9.07
C LYS A 18 4.56 -0.49 9.71
N LEU A 19 3.50 -1.17 9.27
CA LEU A 19 3.13 -2.51 9.78
C LEU A 19 4.28 -3.50 9.57
N VAL A 20 4.78 -3.62 8.34
CA VAL A 20 5.84 -4.60 8.05
C VAL A 20 7.16 -4.26 8.74
N THR A 21 7.46 -2.96 8.94
CA THR A 21 8.63 -2.56 9.74
C THR A 21 8.51 -2.92 11.22
N ASN A 22 7.29 -3.06 11.73
CA ASN A 22 7.01 -3.52 13.09
C ASN A 22 6.89 -5.06 13.19
N GLY A 23 7.05 -5.78 12.07
CA GLY A 23 6.85 -7.24 12.00
C GLY A 23 5.39 -7.67 11.88
N GLU A 24 4.48 -6.73 11.60
CA GLU A 24 3.05 -6.99 11.40
C GLU A 24 2.76 -7.27 9.92
N LEU A 25 1.67 -7.99 9.64
CA LEU A 25 1.28 -8.34 8.28
C LEU A 25 0.64 -7.14 7.56
N PRO A 26 0.97 -6.89 6.28
CA PRO A 26 0.29 -5.87 5.50
C PRO A 26 -1.11 -6.34 5.10
N PHE A 27 -1.98 -5.40 4.77
CA PHE A 27 -3.28 -5.68 4.18
C PHE A 27 -3.24 -5.57 2.66
N LYS A 28 -4.21 -6.22 2.00
CA LYS A 28 -4.32 -6.24 0.54
C LYS A 28 -4.82 -4.88 0.03
N ILE A 29 -4.09 -4.32 -0.94
CA ILE A 29 -4.46 -3.13 -1.68
C ILE A 29 -5.01 -3.58 -3.04
N GLU A 30 -6.19 -3.10 -3.43
CA GLU A 30 -6.83 -3.51 -4.67
C GLU A 30 -6.13 -2.89 -5.90
N PRO A 31 -5.90 -3.64 -6.99
CA PRO A 31 -5.30 -3.10 -8.20
C PRO A 31 -6.24 -2.14 -8.92
N LEU A 32 -5.67 -1.22 -9.72
CA LEU A 32 -6.45 -0.42 -10.68
C LEU A 32 -7.06 -1.37 -11.74
N LYS A 33 -8.36 -1.25 -11.99
CA LYS A 33 -9.10 -1.97 -13.04
C LYS A 33 -8.96 -1.30 -14.40
#